data_AF-A0A2H0XEG5-F1
#
_entry.id   AF-A0A2H0XEG5-F1
#
_cell.length_a   1.000
_cell.length_b   1.000
_cell.length_c   1.000
_cell.angle_alpha   90.00
_cell.angle_beta   90.00
_cell.angle_gamma   90.00
#
_symmetry.space_group_name_H-M   'P 1'
#
loop_
_entity.id
_entity.type
_entity.pdbx_description
1 polymer ?
#
loop_
_entity_poly.entity_id
_entity_poly.type
_entity_poly.pdbx_seq_one_letter_code
_entity_poly.pdbx_strand_id
1 'polypeptide(L)'
;VAYFKTIPFLKLFSTIFVGITSLLIVKKYGKKFSVILAVTNALWFLFLIGYNEYYPFIVSVYLLSLILVFDDNIINDSKKAWLLCVFYSVLPLIYIGFAPISLFALVYLFIRYRQQLPKLIFISLAVFFIALNFAWGNNYPEFFKKLYTDMNFGDQCLNFPAFMGKMASGTSIYFKGDYALSSEHFIGLSYMVFFGGGVSGLFLLTLSLCTTILVVIKRRMFPFVQNWGKVVLLIAIILQQLHYFIFLVPKLGLRIDVDLFIFVYLTFSYLAGFIFDRLLLHQSQKKALATKAFILSAVLGYQSVVLFFLAVVGIPNPPL
;
A
#
# COMPACT_ATOMS: atom_id res chain seq x y z
N VAL A 1 22.56 -1.60 27.89
CA VAL A 1 23.61 -1.39 26.85
C VAL A 1 23.86 -2.70 26.08
N ALA A 2 22.91 -3.09 25.22
CA ALA A 2 23.03 -4.23 24.30
C ALA A 2 22.08 -4.10 23.07
N TYR A 3 21.71 -2.87 22.70
CA TYR A 3 20.76 -2.59 21.60
C TYR A 3 21.43 -2.03 20.33
N PHE A 4 22.74 -1.78 20.33
CA PHE A 4 23.42 -1.03 19.25
C PHE A 4 24.16 -1.88 18.21
N LYS A 5 24.29 -3.21 18.39
CA LYS A 5 25.07 -4.03 17.45
C LYS A 5 24.29 -4.56 16.23
N THR A 6 22.96 -4.65 16.30
CA THR A 6 22.11 -5.18 15.21
C THR A 6 21.43 -4.09 14.35
N ILE A 7 21.26 -2.88 14.86
CA ILE A 7 20.55 -1.78 14.18
C ILE A 7 21.28 -1.22 12.94
N PRO A 8 22.62 -1.06 12.91
CA PRO A 8 23.30 -0.50 11.74
C PRO A 8 23.21 -1.38 10.50
N PHE A 9 23.30 -2.71 10.69
CA PHE A 9 23.21 -3.67 9.59
C PHE A 9 21.82 -3.66 8.95
N LEU A 10 20.76 -3.73 9.77
CA LEU A 10 19.39 -3.72 9.25
C LEU A 10 19.09 -2.43 8.49
N LYS A 11 19.49 -1.26 9.03
CA LYS A 11 19.34 0.04 8.36
C LYS A 11 20.10 0.12 7.04
N LEU A 12 21.34 -0.34 7.00
CA LEU A 12 22.16 -0.32 5.79
C LEU A 12 21.58 -1.28 4.74
N PHE A 13 21.23 -2.49 5.15
CA PHE A 13 20.67 -3.50 4.26
C PHE A 13 19.30 -3.06 3.72
N SER A 14 18.45 -2.47 4.55
CA SER A 14 17.13 -1.95 4.15
C SER A 14 17.25 -0.78 3.17
N THR A 15 18.21 0.12 3.41
CA THR A 15 18.56 1.23 2.51
C THR A 15 19.05 0.73 1.16
N ILE A 16 20.02 -0.19 1.15
CA ILE A 16 20.56 -0.79 -0.08
C ILE A 16 19.43 -1.51 -0.84
N PHE A 17 18.61 -2.28 -0.13
CA PHE A 17 17.50 -3.01 -0.72
C PHE A 17 16.52 -2.06 -1.41
N VAL A 18 16.01 -1.04 -0.72
CA VAL A 18 15.09 -0.06 -1.33
C VAL A 18 15.77 0.73 -2.45
N GLY A 19 17.05 1.08 -2.31
CA GLY A 19 17.81 1.75 -3.37
C GLY A 19 17.86 0.91 -4.65
N ILE A 20 18.26 -0.36 -4.53
CA ILE A 20 18.34 -1.29 -5.66
C ILE A 20 16.95 -1.55 -6.25
N THR A 21 15.94 -1.85 -5.43
CA THR A 21 14.59 -2.12 -5.93
C THR A 21 14.00 -0.89 -6.61
N SER A 22 14.24 0.31 -6.09
CA SER A 22 13.82 1.57 -6.72
C SER A 22 14.46 1.74 -8.09
N LEU A 23 15.78 1.53 -8.21
CA LEU A 23 16.48 1.59 -9.49
C LEU A 23 15.93 0.58 -10.49
N LEU A 24 15.69 -0.67 -10.06
CA LEU A 24 15.13 -1.70 -10.93
C LEU A 24 13.69 -1.38 -11.37
N ILE A 25 12.85 -0.92 -10.43
CA ILE A 25 11.46 -0.53 -10.69
C ILE A 25 11.41 0.67 -11.64
N VAL A 26 12.19 1.72 -11.39
CA VAL A 26 12.23 2.92 -12.24
C VAL A 26 12.84 2.60 -13.60
N LYS A 27 13.90 1.79 -13.68
CA LYS A 27 14.48 1.35 -14.96
C LYS A 27 13.45 0.63 -15.83
N LYS A 28 12.64 -0.25 -15.25
CA LYS A 28 11.65 -1.05 -15.98
C LYS A 28 10.33 -0.31 -16.23
N TYR A 29 9.88 0.50 -15.28
CA TYR A 29 8.54 1.07 -15.25
C TYR A 29 8.50 2.61 -15.12
N GLY A 30 9.64 3.30 -15.19
CA GLY A 30 9.73 4.76 -14.97
C GLY A 30 8.99 5.63 -15.99
N LYS A 31 8.49 5.05 -17.09
CA LYS A 31 7.55 5.73 -18.01
C LYS A 31 6.13 5.85 -17.43
N LYS A 32 5.78 5.01 -16.45
CA LYS A 32 4.47 5.00 -15.78
C LYS A 32 4.47 6.01 -14.65
N PHE A 33 3.55 6.97 -14.73
CA PHE A 33 3.43 8.01 -13.72
C PHE A 33 2.97 7.44 -12.37
N SER A 34 2.18 6.35 -12.37
CA SER A 34 1.84 5.59 -11.17
C SER A 34 3.04 5.16 -10.35
N VAL A 35 4.11 4.71 -11.02
CA VAL A 35 5.33 4.27 -10.37
C VAL A 35 6.12 5.45 -9.84
N ILE A 36 6.27 6.51 -10.65
CA ILE A 36 7.00 7.71 -10.25
C ILE A 36 6.38 8.32 -8.99
N LEU A 37 5.05 8.53 -8.97
CA LEU A 37 4.39 9.11 -7.80
C LEU A 37 4.58 8.27 -6.54
N ALA A 38 4.49 6.93 -6.64
CA ALA A 38 4.66 6.04 -5.49
C ALA A 38 6.08 6.09 -4.92
N VAL A 39 7.12 6.06 -5.76
CA VAL A 39 8.52 6.07 -5.29
C VAL A 39 9.02 7.46 -4.88
N THR A 40 8.25 8.51 -5.15
CA THR A 40 8.56 9.90 -4.71
C THR A 40 7.83 10.31 -3.43
N ASN A 41 7.15 9.39 -2.76
CA ASN A 41 6.54 9.63 -1.46
C ASN A 41 7.62 9.87 -0.37
N ALA A 42 7.38 10.76 0.59
CA ALA A 42 8.35 11.10 1.65
C ALA A 42 8.79 9.88 2.47
N LEU A 43 7.89 8.94 2.76
CA LEU A 43 8.26 7.71 3.47
C LEU A 43 9.18 6.82 2.62
N TRP A 44 9.03 6.82 1.29
CA TRP A 44 9.95 6.11 0.41
C TRP A 44 11.37 6.68 0.51
N PHE A 45 11.51 8.01 0.57
CA PHE A 45 12.79 8.66 0.84
C PHE A 45 13.31 8.40 2.25
N LEU A 46 12.42 8.35 3.25
CA LEU A 46 12.79 7.99 4.63
C LEU A 46 13.43 6.59 4.68
N PHE A 47 12.90 5.64 3.90
CA PHE A 47 13.48 4.30 3.78
C PHE A 47 14.86 4.30 3.11
N LEU A 48 15.11 5.22 2.18
CA LEU A 48 16.41 5.39 1.51
C LEU A 48 17.49 6.03 2.38
N ILE A 49 17.13 6.71 3.47
CA ILE A 49 18.11 7.36 4.36
C ILE A 49 18.38 6.57 5.65
N GLY A 50 17.78 5.38 5.82
CA GLY A 50 18.09 4.46 6.91
C GLY A 50 17.02 4.31 7.98
N TYR A 51 15.85 3.82 7.57
CA TYR A 51 14.76 3.45 8.48
C TYR A 51 15.10 2.17 9.29
N ASN A 52 14.79 2.18 10.58
CA ASN A 52 15.18 1.14 11.55
C ASN A 52 14.24 -0.06 11.61
N GLU A 53 13.28 -0.18 10.70
CA GLU A 53 12.32 -1.28 10.69
C GLU A 53 12.38 -2.10 9.39
N TYR A 54 11.59 -3.17 9.32
CA TYR A 54 11.53 -4.06 8.17
C TYR A 54 10.66 -3.52 7.02
N TYR A 55 9.98 -2.38 7.21
CA TYR A 55 9.12 -1.76 6.19
C TYR A 55 9.78 -1.49 4.83
N PRO A 56 11.06 -1.09 4.73
CA PRO A 56 11.75 -0.94 3.45
C PRO A 56 11.70 -2.21 2.57
N PHE A 57 11.71 -3.40 3.16
CA PHE A 57 11.60 -4.66 2.40
C PHE A 57 10.19 -4.85 1.85
N ILE A 58 9.18 -4.62 2.68
CA ILE A 58 7.79 -4.92 2.31
C ILE A 58 7.22 -3.88 1.34
N VAL A 59 7.56 -2.60 1.45
CA VAL A 59 7.01 -1.54 0.57
C VAL A 59 7.37 -1.73 -0.90
N SER A 60 8.57 -2.25 -1.18
CA SER A 60 8.99 -2.60 -2.54
C SER A 60 8.15 -3.75 -3.11
N VAL A 61 7.89 -4.77 -2.30
CA VAL A 61 7.06 -5.92 -2.67
C VAL A 61 5.61 -5.49 -2.87
N TYR A 62 5.12 -4.60 -2.02
CA TYR A 62 3.77 -4.03 -2.13
C TYR A 62 3.60 -3.23 -3.42
N LEU A 63 4.52 -2.31 -3.73
CA LEU A 63 4.49 -1.56 -4.98
C LEU A 63 4.56 -2.49 -6.20
N LEU A 64 5.42 -3.51 -6.15
CA LEU A 64 5.48 -4.53 -7.20
C LEU A 64 4.13 -5.24 -7.37
N SER A 65 3.43 -5.57 -6.28
CA SER A 65 2.10 -6.18 -6.34
C SER A 65 1.10 -5.27 -7.07
N LEU A 66 1.06 -3.98 -6.74
CA LEU A 66 0.23 -3.00 -7.45
C LEU A 66 0.61 -2.93 -8.95
N ILE A 67 1.91 -2.89 -9.27
CA ILE A 67 2.39 -2.90 -10.65
C ILE A 67 1.90 -4.14 -11.39
N LEU A 68 2.07 -5.33 -10.83
CA LEU A 68 1.75 -6.59 -11.50
C LEU A 68 0.26 -6.73 -11.76
N VAL A 69 -0.61 -6.34 -10.81
CA VAL A 69 -2.06 -6.47 -10.98
C VAL A 69 -2.64 -5.41 -11.94
N PHE A 70 -2.02 -4.24 -12.01
CA PHE A 70 -2.48 -3.14 -12.89
C PHE A 70 -1.75 -3.03 -14.22
N ASP A 71 -0.72 -3.83 -14.50
CA ASP A 71 -0.03 -3.88 -15.80
C ASP A 71 -0.78 -4.76 -16.81
N ASP A 72 -1.35 -4.14 -17.85
CA ASP A 72 -2.11 -4.84 -18.90
C ASP A 72 -1.28 -5.89 -19.65
N ASN A 73 0.04 -5.69 -19.80
CA ASN A 73 0.90 -6.63 -20.53
C ASN A 73 1.18 -7.90 -19.73
N ILE A 74 1.09 -7.81 -18.41
CA ILE A 74 1.36 -8.93 -17.50
C ILE A 74 0.04 -9.64 -17.20
N ILE A 75 -0.99 -8.87 -16.82
CA ILE A 75 -2.25 -9.41 -16.34
C ILE A 75 -3.14 -10.01 -17.44
N ASN A 76 -2.90 -9.68 -18.71
CA ASN A 76 -3.62 -10.28 -19.84
C ASN A 76 -2.90 -11.49 -20.44
N ASP A 77 -1.65 -11.74 -20.06
CA ASP A 77 -0.89 -12.88 -20.55
C ASP A 77 -1.28 -14.16 -19.78
N SER A 78 -2.14 -14.98 -20.40
CA SER A 78 -2.61 -16.24 -19.82
C SER A 78 -1.48 -17.22 -19.49
N LYS A 79 -0.32 -17.13 -20.18
CA LYS A 79 0.85 -17.97 -19.90
C LYS A 79 1.55 -17.57 -18.61
N LYS A 80 1.34 -16.35 -18.12
CA LYS A 80 1.91 -15.82 -16.87
C LYS A 80 0.93 -15.84 -15.69
N ALA A 81 -0.33 -16.23 -15.90
CA ALA A 81 -1.34 -16.25 -14.83
C ALA A 81 -0.92 -17.09 -13.62
N TRP A 82 -0.26 -18.23 -13.86
CA TRP A 82 0.23 -19.09 -12.78
C TRP A 82 1.35 -18.42 -11.96
N LEU A 83 2.25 -17.65 -12.59
CA LEU A 83 3.30 -16.91 -11.89
C LEU A 83 2.71 -15.86 -10.95
N LEU A 84 1.64 -15.19 -11.40
CA LEU A 84 0.92 -14.24 -10.56
C LEU A 84 0.23 -14.95 -9.39
N CYS A 85 -0.37 -16.12 -9.61
CA CYS A 85 -0.95 -16.92 -8.53
C CYS A 85 0.11 -17.33 -7.50
N VAL A 86 1.27 -17.81 -7.95
CA VAL A 86 2.42 -18.13 -7.08
C VAL A 86 2.81 -16.89 -6.26
N PHE A 87 2.99 -15.74 -6.90
CA PHE A 87 3.38 -14.51 -6.24
C PHE A 87 2.37 -14.09 -5.15
N TYR A 88 1.09 -13.97 -5.50
CA TYR A 88 0.05 -13.54 -4.56
C TYR A 88 -0.25 -14.55 -3.46
N SER A 89 -0.02 -15.85 -3.69
CA SER A 89 -0.12 -16.87 -2.64
C SER A 89 0.94 -16.74 -1.55
N VAL A 90 2.16 -16.31 -1.89
CA VAL A 90 3.25 -16.23 -0.91
C VAL A 90 3.20 -14.92 -0.11
N LEU A 91 2.68 -13.83 -0.67
CA LEU A 91 2.70 -12.52 -0.01
C LEU A 91 2.15 -12.49 1.42
N PRO A 92 1.02 -13.13 1.77
CA PRO A 92 0.49 -13.08 3.14
C PRO A 92 1.42 -13.74 4.17
N LEU A 93 2.29 -14.65 3.73
CA LEU A 93 3.29 -15.30 4.57
C LEU A 93 4.53 -14.41 4.79
N ILE A 94 4.80 -13.49 3.86
CA ILE A 94 5.86 -12.47 4.01
C ILE A 94 5.40 -11.38 4.97
N TYR A 95 4.17 -10.90 4.78
CA TYR A 95 3.56 -9.88 5.63
C TYR A 95 2.04 -10.04 5.62
N ILE A 96 1.44 -10.22 6.80
CA ILE A 96 0.00 -10.47 6.92
C ILE A 96 -0.85 -9.33 6.35
N GLY A 97 -0.35 -8.09 6.38
CA GLY A 97 -1.03 -6.95 5.76
C GLY A 97 -1.14 -7.02 4.23
N PHE A 98 -0.47 -7.97 3.57
CA PHE A 98 -0.68 -8.27 2.15
C PHE A 98 -1.87 -9.19 1.88
N ALA A 99 -2.45 -9.83 2.91
CA ALA A 99 -3.57 -10.74 2.73
C ALA A 99 -4.73 -10.14 1.91
N PRO A 100 -5.18 -8.88 2.13
CA PRO A 100 -6.28 -8.32 1.36
C PRO A 100 -5.96 -8.13 -0.13
N ILE A 101 -4.78 -7.58 -0.47
CA ILE A 101 -4.40 -7.37 -1.88
C ILE A 101 -4.18 -8.70 -2.60
N SER A 102 -3.60 -9.69 -1.91
CA SER A 102 -3.47 -11.05 -2.43
C SER A 102 -4.81 -11.68 -2.73
N LEU A 103 -5.76 -11.59 -1.80
CA LEU A 103 -7.09 -12.15 -1.99
C LEU A 103 -7.79 -11.51 -3.19
N PHE A 104 -7.81 -10.17 -3.27
CA PHE A 104 -8.46 -9.49 -4.38
C PHE A 104 -7.80 -9.79 -5.73
N ALA A 105 -6.46 -9.85 -5.78
CA ALA A 105 -5.73 -10.18 -6.99
C ALA A 105 -6.00 -11.64 -7.44
N LEU A 106 -5.99 -12.60 -6.51
CA LEU A 106 -6.30 -14.01 -6.80
C LEU A 106 -7.74 -14.18 -7.26
N VAL A 107 -8.71 -13.58 -6.57
CA VAL A 107 -10.13 -13.61 -6.98
C VAL A 107 -10.29 -13.02 -8.38
N TYR A 108 -9.65 -11.88 -8.66
CA TYR A 108 -9.67 -11.29 -9.99
C TYR A 108 -9.05 -12.22 -11.05
N LEU A 109 -7.91 -12.85 -10.78
CA LEU A 109 -7.27 -13.82 -11.67
C LEU A 109 -8.16 -15.06 -11.91
N PHE A 110 -8.80 -15.57 -10.88
CA PHE A 110 -9.69 -16.72 -10.93
C PHE A 110 -10.94 -16.44 -11.78
N ILE A 111 -11.54 -15.26 -11.62
CA ILE A 111 -12.66 -14.80 -12.46
C ILE A 111 -12.19 -14.62 -13.91
N ARG A 112 -11.03 -13.97 -14.11
CA ARG A 112 -10.48 -13.66 -15.43
C ARG A 112 -10.14 -14.92 -16.22
N TYR A 113 -9.54 -15.91 -15.56
CA TYR A 113 -9.06 -17.16 -16.15
C TYR A 113 -9.91 -18.35 -15.72
N ARG A 114 -11.24 -18.19 -15.72
CA ARG A 114 -12.20 -19.21 -15.27
C ARG A 114 -12.01 -20.61 -15.89
N GLN A 115 -11.52 -20.68 -17.13
CA GLN A 115 -11.24 -21.95 -17.82
C GLN A 115 -10.07 -22.73 -17.20
N GLN A 116 -9.15 -22.05 -16.51
CA GLN A 116 -8.02 -22.65 -15.82
C GLN A 116 -8.22 -22.69 -14.29
N LEU A 117 -9.44 -22.40 -13.81
CA LEU A 117 -9.72 -22.17 -12.40
C LEU A 117 -9.24 -23.31 -11.48
N PRO A 118 -9.53 -24.60 -11.74
CA PRO A 118 -9.07 -25.68 -10.86
C PRO A 118 -7.55 -25.73 -10.75
N LYS A 119 -6.85 -25.54 -11.88
CA LYS A 119 -5.39 -25.49 -11.93
C LYS A 119 -4.83 -24.31 -11.13
N LEU A 120 -5.40 -23.11 -11.30
CA LEU A 120 -4.91 -21.92 -10.60
C LEU A 120 -5.18 -21.98 -9.09
N ILE A 121 -6.34 -22.49 -8.66
CA ILE A 121 -6.63 -22.74 -7.24
C ILE A 121 -5.64 -23.76 -6.68
N PHE A 122 -5.44 -24.88 -7.36
CA PHE A 122 -4.51 -25.92 -6.92
C PHE A 122 -3.09 -25.35 -6.76
N ILE A 123 -2.58 -24.61 -7.76
CA ILE A 123 -1.27 -23.95 -7.68
C ILE A 123 -1.23 -22.99 -6.49
N SER A 124 -2.27 -22.17 -6.31
CA SER A 124 -2.31 -21.16 -5.25
C SER A 124 -2.25 -21.79 -3.86
N LEU A 125 -3.02 -22.86 -3.64
CA LEU A 125 -3.04 -23.61 -2.38
C LEU A 125 -1.73 -24.37 -2.17
N ALA A 126 -1.26 -25.10 -3.19
CA ALA A 126 -0.03 -25.86 -3.11
C ALA A 126 1.16 -24.97 -2.77
N VAL A 127 1.31 -23.82 -3.44
CA VAL A 127 2.39 -22.86 -3.17
C VAL A 127 2.28 -22.28 -1.76
N PHE A 128 1.07 -21.90 -1.32
CA PHE A 128 0.86 -21.38 0.03
C PHE A 128 1.31 -22.40 1.09
N PHE A 129 0.84 -23.66 0.98
CA PHE A 129 1.20 -24.69 1.94
C PHE A 129 2.67 -25.12 1.84
N ILE A 130 3.26 -25.20 0.65
CA ILE A 130 4.70 -25.49 0.48
C ILE A 130 5.53 -24.37 1.12
N ALA A 131 5.20 -23.11 0.88
CA ALA A 131 5.92 -21.98 1.46
C ALA A 131 5.78 -21.95 2.98
N LEU A 132 4.57 -22.19 3.50
CA LEU A 132 4.31 -22.30 4.93
C LEU A 132 5.09 -23.46 5.56
N ASN A 133 5.14 -24.61 4.87
CA ASN A 133 5.90 -25.77 5.29
C ASN A 133 7.41 -25.51 5.34
N PHE A 134 7.93 -24.84 4.33
CA PHE A 134 9.33 -24.47 4.29
C PHE A 134 9.71 -23.48 5.41
N ALA A 135 8.83 -22.53 5.71
CA ALA A 135 9.08 -21.50 6.72
C ALA A 135 8.80 -21.95 8.16
N TRP A 136 7.83 -22.86 8.38
CA TRP A 136 7.32 -23.21 9.72
C TRP A 136 7.16 -24.73 9.96
N GLY A 137 7.48 -25.57 9.00
CA GLY A 137 7.32 -27.03 9.08
C GLY A 137 5.87 -27.50 8.91
N ASN A 138 5.62 -28.77 9.23
CA ASN A 138 4.31 -29.43 9.06
C ASN A 138 3.26 -29.07 10.12
N ASN A 139 3.52 -28.15 11.06
CA ASN A 139 2.60 -27.82 12.17
C ASN A 139 1.80 -26.53 11.93
N TYR A 140 0.88 -26.57 10.96
CA TYR A 140 0.08 -25.40 10.59
C TYR A 140 -0.77 -24.80 11.73
N PRO A 141 -1.44 -25.60 12.59
CA PRO A 141 -2.21 -25.03 13.71
C PRO A 141 -1.36 -24.20 14.67
N GLU A 142 -0.12 -24.63 14.94
CA GLU A 142 0.81 -23.89 15.78
C GLU A 142 1.21 -22.55 15.16
N PHE A 143 1.44 -22.50 13.84
CA PHE A 143 1.68 -21.25 13.12
C PHE A 143 0.55 -20.24 13.36
N PHE A 144 -0.71 -20.64 13.12
CA PHE A 144 -1.84 -19.71 13.29
C PHE A 144 -2.05 -19.31 14.74
N LYS A 145 -1.82 -20.22 15.69
CA LYS A 145 -1.84 -19.90 17.12
C LYS A 145 -0.77 -18.85 17.45
N LYS A 146 0.47 -19.03 16.97
CA LYS A 146 1.57 -18.10 17.20
C LYS A 146 1.31 -16.74 16.55
N LEU A 147 0.87 -16.74 15.30
CA LEU A 147 0.47 -15.53 14.58
C LEU A 147 -0.60 -14.76 15.35
N TYR A 148 -1.63 -15.45 15.83
CA TYR A 148 -2.68 -14.84 16.64
C TYR A 148 -2.13 -14.25 17.95
N THR A 149 -1.25 -14.95 18.65
CA THR A 149 -0.65 -14.42 19.89
C THR A 149 0.29 -13.25 19.68
N ASP A 150 0.92 -13.15 18.50
CA ASP A 150 1.84 -12.07 18.17
C ASP A 150 1.10 -10.82 17.64
N MET A 151 -0.20 -10.92 17.37
CA MET A 151 -1.03 -9.79 16.99
C MET A 151 -1.43 -8.96 18.21
N ASN A 152 -1.26 -7.64 18.11
CA ASN A 152 -1.60 -6.68 19.16
C ASN A 152 -3.12 -6.42 19.23
N PHE A 153 -3.86 -7.34 19.84
CA PHE A 153 -5.30 -7.24 19.99
C PHE A 153 -5.77 -6.44 21.20
N GLY A 154 -6.93 -5.80 21.10
CA GLY A 154 -7.58 -5.09 22.21
C GLY A 154 -6.72 -3.97 22.78
N ASP A 155 -6.89 -3.61 24.04
CA ASP A 155 -6.04 -2.60 24.69
C ASP A 155 -4.65 -3.14 25.07
N GLN A 156 -4.34 -4.39 24.71
CA GLN A 156 -3.04 -4.99 24.93
C GLN A 156 -2.01 -4.30 24.02
N CYS A 157 -0.83 -4.04 24.57
CA CYS A 157 0.29 -3.37 23.88
C CYS A 157 -0.02 -1.94 23.41
N LEU A 158 -0.99 -1.26 24.03
CA LEU A 158 -1.30 0.13 23.73
C LEU A 158 -0.33 1.07 24.49
N ASN A 159 0.48 1.83 23.76
CA ASN A 159 1.40 2.82 24.31
C ASN A 159 0.83 4.25 24.28
N PHE A 160 -0.41 4.41 23.81
CA PHE A 160 -1.09 5.70 23.70
C PHE A 160 -2.39 5.71 24.52
N PRO A 161 -2.37 6.26 25.76
CA PRO A 161 -3.49 6.17 26.70
C PRO A 161 -4.83 6.71 26.18
N ALA A 162 -4.80 7.70 25.29
CA ALA A 162 -6.00 8.29 24.69
C ALA A 162 -6.82 7.30 23.83
N PHE A 163 -6.27 6.12 23.48
CA PHE A 163 -6.99 5.07 22.77
C PHE A 163 -7.59 3.98 23.67
N MET A 164 -7.31 4.01 24.97
CA MET A 164 -7.76 2.95 25.90
C MET A 164 -9.29 2.91 25.98
N GLY A 165 -9.88 1.73 25.84
CA GLY A 165 -11.34 1.54 25.85
C GLY A 165 -12.06 1.87 24.54
N LYS A 166 -11.33 2.36 23.52
CA LYS A 166 -11.87 2.69 22.18
C LYS A 166 -11.79 1.52 21.19
N MET A 167 -11.20 0.39 21.58
CA MET A 167 -11.05 -0.83 20.76
C MET A 167 -12.38 -1.55 20.54
N ALA A 168 -12.64 -2.07 19.33
CA ALA A 168 -13.90 -2.76 19.00
C ALA A 168 -14.19 -3.98 19.90
N SER A 169 -13.14 -4.71 20.29
CA SER A 169 -13.18 -5.82 21.24
C SER A 169 -11.78 -6.10 21.79
N GLY A 170 -11.69 -6.94 22.83
CA GLY A 170 -10.41 -7.42 23.36
C GLY A 170 -9.58 -8.27 22.37
N THR A 171 -10.17 -8.70 21.26
CA THR A 171 -9.57 -9.53 20.21
C THR A 171 -9.51 -8.83 18.85
N SER A 172 -9.72 -7.51 18.81
CA SER A 172 -9.74 -6.71 17.59
C SER A 172 -8.49 -5.85 17.45
N ILE A 173 -8.06 -5.62 16.22
CA ILE A 173 -7.05 -4.62 15.84
C ILE A 173 -7.67 -3.27 15.44
N TYR A 174 -9.00 -3.18 15.49
CA TYR A 174 -9.78 -2.03 15.02
C TYR A 174 -10.42 -1.26 16.18
N PHE A 175 -10.64 0.03 15.96
CA PHE A 175 -11.49 0.87 16.80
C PHE A 175 -12.97 0.46 16.71
N LYS A 176 -13.74 0.77 17.75
CA LYS A 176 -15.21 0.75 17.69
C LYS A 176 -15.71 1.74 16.65
N GLY A 177 -16.84 1.46 16.03
CA GLY A 177 -17.38 2.27 14.94
C GLY A 177 -17.72 3.71 15.33
N ASP A 178 -18.17 3.93 16.57
CA ASP A 178 -18.47 5.27 17.12
C ASP A 178 -17.22 6.14 17.20
N TYR A 179 -16.11 5.60 17.71
CA TYR A 179 -14.84 6.32 17.77
C TYR A 179 -14.18 6.44 16.39
N ALA A 180 -14.17 5.36 15.58
CA ALA A 180 -13.57 5.36 14.25
C ALA A 180 -14.19 6.41 13.30
N LEU A 181 -15.44 6.81 13.54
CA LEU A 181 -16.14 7.85 12.78
C LEU A 181 -16.27 9.17 13.54
N SER A 182 -15.61 9.32 14.69
CA SER A 182 -15.63 10.54 15.50
C SER A 182 -14.72 11.62 14.91
N SER A 183 -15.07 12.88 15.17
CA SER A 183 -14.24 14.03 14.78
C SER A 183 -12.86 14.00 15.43
N GLU A 184 -12.77 13.53 16.68
CA GLU A 184 -11.51 13.36 17.41
C GLU A 184 -10.54 12.45 16.63
N HIS A 185 -11.02 11.28 16.19
CA HIS A 185 -10.21 10.37 15.39
C HIS A 185 -9.85 10.96 14.03
N PHE A 186 -10.78 11.65 13.35
CA PHE A 186 -10.49 12.28 12.06
C PHE A 186 -9.42 13.38 12.13
N ILE A 187 -9.32 14.10 13.26
CA ILE A 187 -8.22 15.05 13.49
C ILE A 187 -6.89 14.28 13.55
N GLY A 188 -6.84 13.18 14.31
CA GLY A 188 -5.67 12.31 14.38
C GLY A 188 -5.28 11.69 13.03
N LEU A 189 -6.26 11.21 12.26
CA LEU A 189 -6.03 10.71 10.91
C LEU A 189 -5.49 11.79 9.99
N SER A 190 -6.07 13.00 10.01
CA SER A 190 -5.61 14.13 9.19
C SER A 190 -4.15 14.48 9.49
N TYR A 191 -3.79 14.46 10.77
CA TYR A 191 -2.42 14.62 11.22
C TYR A 191 -1.49 13.53 10.66
N MET A 192 -1.89 12.26 10.75
CA MET A 192 -1.10 11.13 10.22
C MET A 192 -0.98 11.19 8.69
N VAL A 193 -2.05 11.50 7.95
CA VAL A 193 -1.98 11.69 6.49
C VAL A 193 -1.02 12.82 6.12
N PHE A 194 -1.03 13.92 6.88
CA PHE A 194 -0.15 15.05 6.63
C PHE A 194 1.32 14.68 6.82
N PHE A 195 1.68 14.12 7.97
CA PHE A 195 3.09 13.79 8.27
C PHE A 195 3.57 12.49 7.64
N GLY A 196 2.66 11.61 7.22
CA GLY A 196 2.97 10.41 6.43
C GLY A 196 3.13 10.69 4.94
N GLY A 197 2.97 11.95 4.50
CA GLY A 197 3.07 12.32 3.08
C GLY A 197 1.90 11.81 2.24
N GLY A 198 0.77 11.46 2.87
CA GLY A 198 -0.42 10.93 2.21
C GLY A 198 -1.28 11.99 1.53
N VAL A 199 -1.17 13.27 1.92
CA VAL A 199 -2.09 14.33 1.43
C VAL A 199 -2.02 14.48 -0.08
N SER A 200 -0.82 14.52 -0.65
CA SER A 200 -0.68 14.66 -2.10
C SER A 200 -1.26 13.47 -2.85
N GLY A 201 -1.07 12.24 -2.34
CA GLY A 201 -1.62 11.03 -2.93
C GLY A 201 -3.15 11.03 -2.91
N LEU A 202 -3.74 11.35 -1.75
CA LEU A 202 -5.19 11.44 -1.57
C LEU A 202 -5.80 12.56 -2.43
N PHE A 203 -5.21 13.75 -2.42
CA PHE A 203 -5.66 14.89 -3.22
C PHE A 203 -5.64 14.56 -4.71
N LEU A 204 -4.53 14.00 -5.20
CA LEU A 204 -4.39 13.62 -6.61
C LEU A 204 -5.34 12.48 -6.99
N LEU A 205 -5.57 11.52 -6.10
CA LEU A 205 -6.55 10.46 -6.32
C LEU A 205 -7.95 11.06 -6.49
N THR A 206 -8.39 11.89 -5.55
CA THR A 206 -9.69 12.59 -5.64
C THR A 206 -9.80 13.42 -6.91
N LEU A 207 -8.79 14.24 -7.22
CA LEU A 207 -8.77 15.06 -8.43
C LEU A 207 -8.87 14.22 -9.70
N SER A 208 -8.12 13.11 -9.77
CA SER A 208 -8.12 12.20 -10.91
C SER A 208 -9.46 11.46 -11.08
N LEU A 209 -10.10 11.07 -9.98
CA LEU A 209 -11.43 10.45 -9.97
C LEU A 209 -12.50 11.45 -10.42
N CYS A 210 -12.52 12.66 -9.85
CA CYS A 210 -13.44 13.72 -10.26
C CYS A 210 -13.28 14.06 -11.75
N THR A 211 -12.04 14.20 -12.23
CA THR A 211 -11.75 14.44 -13.65
C THR A 211 -12.26 13.30 -14.52
N THR A 212 -12.05 12.05 -14.10
CA THR A 212 -12.55 10.87 -14.82
C THR A 212 -14.06 10.87 -14.90
N ILE A 213 -14.75 11.13 -13.79
CA ILE A 213 -16.23 11.22 -13.74
C ILE A 213 -16.73 12.31 -14.70
N LEU A 214 -16.13 13.50 -14.67
CA LEU A 214 -16.49 14.61 -15.56
C LEU A 214 -16.27 14.27 -17.04
N VAL A 215 -15.16 13.60 -17.37
CA VAL A 215 -14.86 13.15 -18.74
C VAL A 215 -15.87 12.11 -19.20
N VAL A 216 -16.21 11.13 -18.36
CA VAL A 216 -17.21 10.09 -18.65
C VAL A 216 -18.57 10.71 -18.92
N ILE A 217 -19.01 11.63 -18.04
CA ILE A 217 -20.28 12.34 -18.19
C ILE A 217 -20.31 13.15 -19.49
N LYS A 218 -19.26 13.94 -19.77
CA LYS A 218 -19.22 14.83 -20.93
C LYS A 218 -19.07 14.11 -22.26
N ARG A 219 -18.22 13.07 -22.33
CA ARG A 219 -17.88 12.41 -23.60
C ARG A 219 -18.78 11.21 -23.90
N ARG A 220 -19.58 10.74 -22.95
CA ARG A 220 -20.24 9.40 -22.99
C ARG A 220 -19.26 8.26 -23.33
N MET A 221 -17.97 8.53 -23.21
CA MET A 221 -16.91 7.58 -23.42
C MET A 221 -16.56 7.05 -22.05
N PHE A 222 -16.61 5.73 -21.91
CA PHE A 222 -16.11 5.07 -20.74
C PHE A 222 -14.71 4.52 -21.03
N PRO A 223 -13.64 5.33 -20.92
CA PRO A 223 -12.28 4.85 -21.18
C PRO A 223 -11.85 3.70 -20.25
N PHE A 224 -12.58 3.49 -19.14
CA PHE A 224 -12.36 2.42 -18.16
C PHE A 224 -13.21 1.14 -18.35
N VAL A 225 -14.27 1.17 -19.18
CA VAL A 225 -15.31 0.10 -19.18
C VAL A 225 -14.94 -1.13 -20.00
N GLN A 226 -13.83 -1.13 -20.74
CA GLN A 226 -13.39 -2.34 -21.44
C GLN A 226 -12.98 -3.48 -20.49
N ASN A 227 -12.68 -3.20 -19.21
CA ASN A 227 -12.37 -4.24 -18.22
C ASN A 227 -13.02 -3.94 -16.86
N TRP A 228 -14.33 -4.20 -16.75
CA TRP A 228 -15.10 -4.07 -15.50
C TRP A 228 -14.47 -4.78 -14.31
N GLY A 229 -13.89 -5.96 -14.51
CA GLY A 229 -13.22 -6.69 -13.43
C GLY A 229 -12.08 -5.90 -12.80
N LYS A 230 -11.33 -5.13 -13.60
CA LYS A 230 -10.25 -4.27 -13.13
C LYS A 230 -10.76 -3.03 -12.39
N VAL A 231 -11.92 -2.49 -12.80
CA VAL A 231 -12.59 -1.39 -12.08
C VAL A 231 -13.07 -1.88 -10.70
N VAL A 232 -13.69 -3.05 -10.64
CA VAL A 232 -14.12 -3.67 -9.38
C VAL A 232 -12.92 -3.92 -8.46
N LEU A 233 -11.82 -4.45 -9.00
CA LEU A 233 -10.57 -4.63 -8.25
C LEU A 233 -10.03 -3.32 -7.69
N LEU A 234 -10.02 -2.25 -8.50
CA LEU A 234 -9.58 -0.91 -8.08
C LEU A 234 -10.45 -0.39 -6.93
N ILE A 235 -11.77 -0.52 -7.05
CA ILE A 235 -12.72 -0.11 -6.00
C ILE A 235 -12.48 -0.94 -4.73
N ALA A 236 -12.33 -2.27 -4.84
CA ALA A 236 -12.08 -3.14 -3.70
C ALA A 236 -10.79 -2.75 -2.96
N ILE A 237 -9.71 -2.47 -3.70
CA ILE A 237 -8.44 -2.01 -3.11
C ILE A 237 -8.63 -0.65 -2.41
N ILE A 238 -9.30 0.32 -3.03
CA ILE A 238 -9.56 1.64 -2.40
C ILE A 238 -10.38 1.48 -1.12
N LEU A 239 -11.49 0.74 -1.17
CA LEU A 239 -12.36 0.52 -0.01
C LEU A 239 -11.61 -0.18 1.12
N GLN A 240 -10.77 -1.15 0.80
CA GLN A 240 -9.94 -1.82 1.80
C GLN A 240 -8.91 -0.87 2.42
N GLN A 241 -8.25 -0.01 1.63
CA GLN A 241 -7.31 0.97 2.18
C GLN A 241 -8.03 2.01 3.04
N LEU A 242 -9.23 2.45 2.65
CA LEU A 242 -10.05 3.36 3.46
C LEU A 242 -10.49 2.69 4.76
N HIS A 243 -10.95 1.44 4.71
CA HIS A 243 -11.31 0.67 5.90
C HIS A 243 -10.09 0.53 6.83
N TYR A 244 -8.93 0.13 6.31
CA TYR A 244 -7.71 0.05 7.09
C TYR A 244 -7.32 1.38 7.69
N PHE A 245 -7.38 2.46 6.91
CA PHE A 245 -7.02 3.81 7.35
C PHE A 245 -7.95 4.35 8.45
N ILE A 246 -9.25 4.12 8.32
CA ILE A 246 -10.25 4.65 9.26
C ILE A 246 -10.31 3.81 10.54
N PHE A 247 -10.28 2.48 10.43
CA PHE A 247 -10.59 1.61 11.56
C PHE A 247 -9.36 1.08 12.29
N LEU A 248 -8.19 0.98 11.66
CA LEU A 248 -7.01 0.40 12.32
C LEU A 248 -6.45 1.32 13.40
N VAL A 249 -6.02 0.71 14.50
CA VAL A 249 -5.50 1.39 15.68
C VAL A 249 -3.99 1.61 15.58
N PRO A 250 -3.49 2.86 15.62
CA PRO A 250 -2.07 3.15 15.79
C PRO A 250 -1.65 2.96 17.25
N LYS A 251 -1.12 1.79 17.56
CA LYS A 251 -0.81 1.34 18.93
C LYS A 251 0.24 2.18 19.63
N LEU A 252 1.20 2.72 18.90
CA LEU A 252 2.25 3.60 19.42
C LEU A 252 1.82 5.08 19.43
N GLY A 253 0.61 5.37 18.95
CA GLY A 253 0.03 6.70 18.90
C GLY A 253 0.35 7.44 17.61
N LEU A 254 -0.31 8.58 17.43
CA LEU A 254 -0.37 9.33 16.15
C LEU A 254 1.00 9.79 15.63
N ARG A 255 1.96 10.02 16.52
CA ARG A 255 3.29 10.53 16.18
C ARG A 255 4.27 9.43 15.78
N ILE A 256 4.23 8.30 16.49
CA ILE A 256 5.20 7.22 16.30
C ILE A 256 4.79 6.34 15.12
N ASP A 257 3.50 5.99 15.02
CA ASP A 257 2.96 5.12 13.97
C ASP A 257 2.61 5.86 12.66
N VAL A 258 3.25 6.98 12.35
CA VAL A 258 2.93 7.78 11.16
C VAL A 258 3.06 6.97 9.85
N ASP A 259 3.94 5.98 9.86
CA ASP A 259 4.27 5.06 8.77
C ASP A 259 3.40 3.80 8.74
N LEU A 260 2.58 3.55 9.76
CA LEU A 260 1.63 2.43 9.82
C LEU A 260 0.74 2.36 8.59
N PHE A 261 0.36 3.52 8.06
CA PHE A 261 -0.50 3.65 6.89
C PHE A 261 0.27 3.80 5.58
N ILE A 262 1.55 3.40 5.52
CA ILE A 262 2.37 3.48 4.30
C ILE A 262 1.69 2.86 3.08
N PHE A 263 0.99 1.74 3.24
CA PHE A 263 0.29 1.09 2.12
C PHE A 263 -0.89 1.91 1.61
N VAL A 264 -1.56 2.65 2.49
CA VAL A 264 -2.62 3.59 2.11
C VAL A 264 -2.02 4.70 1.25
N TYR A 265 -0.94 5.32 1.72
CA TYR A 265 -0.28 6.44 1.02
C TYR A 265 0.30 6.00 -0.35
N LEU A 266 0.95 4.83 -0.39
CA LEU A 266 1.48 4.25 -1.63
C LEU A 266 0.37 3.87 -2.59
N THR A 267 -0.72 3.27 -2.11
CA THR A 267 -1.86 2.91 -2.96
C THR A 267 -2.50 4.15 -3.57
N PHE A 268 -2.76 5.18 -2.78
CA PHE A 268 -3.36 6.42 -3.30
C PHE A 268 -2.46 7.09 -4.33
N SER A 269 -1.15 7.18 -4.05
CA SER A 269 -0.17 7.74 -4.99
C SER A 269 -0.10 6.93 -6.29
N TYR A 270 -0.04 5.60 -6.19
CA TYR A 270 0.00 4.70 -7.33
C TYR A 270 -1.27 4.78 -8.18
N LEU A 271 -2.45 4.69 -7.55
CA LEU A 271 -3.74 4.71 -8.25
C LEU A 271 -4.01 6.08 -8.87
N ALA A 272 -3.66 7.18 -8.21
CA ALA A 272 -3.74 8.51 -8.79
C ALA A 272 -2.91 8.59 -10.08
N GLY A 273 -1.65 8.16 -10.03
CA GLY A 273 -0.79 8.16 -11.23
C GLY A 273 -1.28 7.20 -12.31
N PHE A 274 -1.90 6.07 -11.93
CA PHE A 274 -2.49 5.12 -12.87
C PHE A 274 -3.68 5.73 -13.61
N ILE A 275 -4.56 6.45 -12.90
CA ILE A 275 -5.70 7.15 -13.51
C ILE A 275 -5.19 8.28 -14.41
N PHE A 276 -4.19 9.07 -13.97
CA PHE A 276 -3.58 10.10 -14.81
C PHE A 276 -2.93 9.54 -16.07
N ASP A 277 -2.21 8.41 -15.96
CA ASP A 277 -1.64 7.73 -17.13
C ASP A 277 -2.73 7.42 -18.16
N ARG A 278 -3.93 7.00 -17.74
CA ARG A 278 -5.07 6.75 -18.63
C ARG A 278 -5.70 8.01 -19.19
N LEU A 279 -5.93 9.03 -18.35
CA LEU A 279 -6.52 10.30 -18.76
C LEU A 279 -5.66 11.03 -19.81
N LEU A 280 -4.33 10.88 -19.71
CA LEU A 280 -3.38 11.53 -20.60
C LEU A 280 -3.10 10.77 -21.90
N LEU A 281 -3.61 9.53 -22.08
CA LEU A 281 -3.38 8.72 -23.29
C LEU A 281 -3.81 9.42 -24.59
N HIS A 282 -4.85 10.26 -24.53
CA HIS A 282 -5.40 10.96 -25.69
C HIS A 282 -4.80 12.35 -25.93
N GLN A 283 -3.86 12.79 -25.08
CA GLN A 283 -3.18 14.07 -25.25
C GLN A 283 -1.91 13.92 -26.08
N SER A 284 -1.45 15.03 -26.67
CA SER A 284 -0.13 15.03 -27.32
C SER A 284 0.97 14.76 -26.29
N GLN A 285 2.02 14.05 -26.70
CA GLN A 285 3.12 13.66 -25.81
C GLN A 285 3.73 14.84 -25.05
N LYS A 286 3.89 16.01 -25.71
CA LYS A 286 4.39 17.24 -25.09
C LYS A 286 3.48 17.74 -23.96
N LYS A 287 2.15 17.75 -24.17
CA LYS A 287 1.17 18.19 -23.16
C LYS A 287 1.08 17.21 -22.00
N ALA A 288 1.08 15.90 -22.29
CA ALA A 288 1.08 14.86 -21.27
C ALA A 288 2.34 14.95 -20.37
N LEU A 289 3.51 15.12 -20.98
CA LEU A 289 4.77 15.28 -20.23
C LEU A 289 4.78 16.54 -19.37
N ALA A 290 4.37 17.68 -19.93
CA ALA A 290 4.28 18.94 -19.18
C ALA A 290 3.34 18.83 -17.97
N THR A 291 2.20 18.14 -18.14
CA THR A 291 1.23 17.91 -17.06
C THR A 291 1.82 17.02 -15.97
N LYS A 292 2.46 15.90 -16.36
CA LYS A 292 3.14 15.00 -15.41
C LYS A 292 4.26 15.72 -14.64
N ALA A 293 5.06 16.53 -15.32
CA ALA A 293 6.12 17.31 -14.70
C ALA A 293 5.56 18.32 -13.70
N PHE A 294 4.51 19.08 -14.06
CA PHE A 294 3.86 20.02 -13.16
C PHE A 294 3.32 19.34 -11.90
N ILE A 295 2.58 18.24 -12.06
CA ILE A 295 2.04 17.48 -10.92
C ILE A 295 3.18 16.94 -10.05
N LEU A 296 4.22 16.37 -10.67
CA LEU A 296 5.37 15.85 -9.95
C LEU A 296 6.10 16.93 -9.15
N SER A 297 6.33 18.11 -9.74
CA SER A 297 6.94 19.25 -9.04
C SER A 297 6.12 19.68 -7.83
N ALA A 298 4.80 19.76 -7.96
CA ALA A 298 3.92 20.09 -6.84
C ALA A 298 3.97 19.03 -5.73
N VAL A 299 3.95 17.75 -6.10
CA VAL A 299 4.10 16.63 -5.15
C VAL A 299 5.44 16.71 -4.44
N LEU A 300 6.55 16.84 -5.17
CA LEU A 300 7.89 16.91 -4.58
C LEU A 300 8.05 18.11 -3.65
N GLY A 301 7.46 19.26 -3.95
CA GLY A 301 7.43 20.41 -3.05
C GLY A 301 6.80 20.06 -1.71
N TYR A 302 5.60 19.47 -1.70
CA TYR A 302 4.96 19.01 -0.47
C TYR A 302 5.77 17.91 0.24
N GLN A 303 6.21 16.88 -0.49
CA GLN A 303 6.97 15.77 0.08
C GLN A 303 8.30 16.22 0.68
N SER A 304 8.95 17.25 0.15
CA SER A 304 10.17 17.81 0.73
C SER A 304 9.93 18.45 2.10
N VAL A 305 8.80 19.12 2.29
CA VAL A 305 8.42 19.71 3.59
C VAL A 305 8.18 18.58 4.60
N VAL A 306 7.41 17.55 4.21
CA VAL A 306 7.15 16.39 5.07
C VAL A 306 8.45 15.67 5.41
N LEU A 307 9.31 15.42 4.44
CA LEU A 307 10.60 14.75 4.63
C LEU A 307 11.50 15.54 5.58
N PHE A 308 11.51 16.88 5.49
CA PHE A 308 12.25 17.72 6.43
C PHE A 308 11.79 17.52 7.88
N PHE A 309 10.48 17.44 8.12
CA PHE A 309 9.96 17.13 9.45
C PHE A 309 10.28 15.69 9.90
N LEU A 310 10.14 14.71 9.00
CA LEU A 310 10.43 13.31 9.33
C LEU A 310 11.91 13.05 9.63
N ALA A 311 12.82 13.68 8.88
CA ALA A 311 14.24 13.37 8.92
C ALA A 311 15.09 14.33 9.77
N VAL A 312 14.66 15.59 9.93
CA VAL A 312 15.49 16.65 10.53
C VAL A 312 14.87 17.24 11.80
N VAL A 313 13.67 17.81 11.72
CA VAL A 313 13.06 18.54 12.85
C VAL A 313 12.44 17.60 13.88
N GLY A 314 11.91 16.47 13.41
CA GLY A 314 10.99 15.65 14.17
C GLY A 314 9.54 16.12 13.99
N ILE A 315 8.62 15.15 14.04
CA ILE A 315 7.18 15.42 13.95
C ILE A 315 6.74 16.17 15.22
N PRO A 316 5.92 17.24 15.12
CA PRO A 316 5.35 17.95 16.28
C PRO A 316 4.52 17.04 17.18
N ASN A 317 3.94 17.59 18.26
CA ASN A 317 2.90 16.87 18.99
C ASN A 317 1.55 17.04 18.27
N PRO A 318 0.70 15.99 18.22
CA PRO A 318 -0.63 16.11 17.66
C PRO A 318 -1.48 17.08 18.51
N PRO A 319 -2.43 17.81 17.89
CA PRO A 319 -3.45 18.50 18.65
C PRO A 319 -4.24 17.45 19.45
N LEU A 320 -4.29 17.62 20.77
CA LEU A 320 -5.06 16.78 21.69
C LEU A 320 -6.56 17.01 21.53
#